data_AF-A0A6B9TD30-F1
#
_entry.id   AF-A0A6B9TD30-F1
#
_cell.length_a   1.000
_cell.length_b   1.000
_cell.length_c   1.000
_cell.angle_alpha   90.00
_cell.angle_beta   90.00
_cell.angle_gamma   90.00
#
_symmetry.space_group_name_H-M   'P 1'
#
loop_
_entity.id
_entity.type
_entity.pdbx_description
1 polymer ?
#
loop_
_entity_poly.entity_id
_entity_poly.type
_entity_poly.pdbx_seq_one_letter_code
_entity_poly.pdbx_strand_id
1 'polypeptide(L)' 'MIRFFIENSASAGGAVFSTGYSSLSIMGSSFESNHAGNGGAITSYGNITVKDSAFNQDTADGLGGSVFLSP' A
#
# COMPACT_ATOMS: atom_id res chain seq x y z
N MET A 1 -16.91 -2.96 -4.43
CA MET A 1 -16.36 -3.20 -5.77
C MET A 1 -14.90 -3.54 -5.59
N ILE A 2 -14.44 -4.68 -6.10
CA ILE A 2 -13.04 -5.10 -6.02
C ILE A 2 -12.19 -4.14 -6.87
N ARG A 3 -11.09 -3.64 -6.32
CA ARG A 3 -10.13 -2.80 -7.06
C ARG A 3 -8.79 -3.54 -7.18
N PHE A 4 -8.19 -3.46 -8.37
CA PHE A 4 -6.89 -4.04 -8.66
C PHE A 4 -5.88 -2.91 -8.86
N PHE A 5 -4.75 -2.98 -8.16
CA PHE A 5 -3.61 -2.09 -8.30
C PHE A 5 -2.41 -2.92 -8.73
N ILE A 6 -2.01 -2.79 -9.99
CA ILE A 6 -1.04 -3.68 -10.62
C ILE A 6 0.13 -2.85 -11.15
N GLU A 7 1.35 -3.31 -10.87
CA GLU A 7 2.61 -2.77 -11.43
C GLU A 7 2.79 -1.25 -11.25
N ASN A 8 2.32 -0.70 -10.13
CA ASN A 8 2.53 0.71 -9.81
C ASN A 8 3.87 0.90 -9.10
N SER A 9 4.58 1.99 -9.41
CA SER A 9 5.85 2.33 -8.79
C SER A 9 5.88 3.78 -8.32
N ALA A 10 6.32 4.01 -7.07
CA ALA A 10 6.43 5.33 -6.48
C ALA A 10 7.58 5.42 -5.47
N SER A 11 7.90 6.62 -4.97
CA SER A 11 8.90 6.76 -3.90
C SER A 11 8.41 6.22 -2.55
N ALA A 12 7.10 6.28 -2.28
CA ALA A 12 6.47 5.71 -1.09
C ALA A 12 5.05 5.28 -1.43
N GLY A 13 4.69 4.03 -1.09
CA GLY A 13 3.37 3.48 -1.41
C GLY A 13 3.18 3.32 -2.91
N GLY A 14 3.64 2.20 -3.49
CA GLY A 14 3.67 2.03 -4.95
C GLY A 14 2.30 2.22 -5.60
N ALA A 15 1.23 1.81 -4.93
CA ALA A 15 -0.15 2.02 -5.35
C ALA A 15 -0.89 3.09 -4.52
N VAL A 16 -0.67 3.13 -3.20
CA VAL A 16 -1.41 4.03 -2.30
C VAL A 16 -0.47 4.68 -1.30
N PHE A 17 -0.52 6.00 -1.25
CA PHE A 17 0.18 6.81 -0.26
C PHE A 17 -0.83 7.63 0.56
N SER A 18 -0.73 7.55 1.89
CA SER A 18 -1.63 8.25 2.81
C SER A 18 -0.84 9.10 3.81
N THR A 19 -1.22 10.38 3.97
CA THR A 19 -0.57 11.34 4.88
C THR A 19 -1.13 11.25 6.31
N GLY A 20 -0.44 11.84 7.29
CA GLY A 20 -0.76 11.69 8.72
C GLY A 20 -2.16 12.08 9.19
N TYR A 21 -2.86 12.94 8.45
CA TYR A 21 -4.22 13.37 8.78
C TYR A 21 -5.31 12.59 8.04
N SER A 22 -4.92 11.55 7.31
CA SER A 22 -5.83 10.75 6.50
C SER A 22 -6.39 9.57 7.29
N SER A 23 -7.65 9.23 7.01
CA SER A 23 -8.26 7.96 7.41
C SER A 23 -8.59 7.18 6.15
N LEU A 24 -7.90 6.06 5.95
CA LEU A 24 -7.98 5.26 4.73
C LEU A 24 -8.66 3.92 5.01
N SER A 25 -9.70 3.61 4.25
CA SER A 25 -10.36 2.29 4.28
C SER A 25 -10.19 1.61 2.93
N ILE A 26 -9.51 0.47 2.93
CA ILE A 26 -9.31 -0.38 1.76
C ILE A 26 -10.00 -1.71 2.03
N MET A 27 -10.97 -2.04 1.19
CA MET A 27 -11.82 -3.22 1.39
C MET A 27 -11.96 -3.99 0.07
N GLY A 28 -11.68 -5.29 0.10
CA GLY A 28 -11.89 -6.14 -1.07
C GLY A 28 -10.95 -5.84 -2.24
N SER A 29 -9.72 -5.39 -2.01
CA SER A 29 -8.78 -4.97 -3.07
C SER A 29 -7.66 -5.98 -3.28
N SER A 30 -7.04 -5.96 -4.47
CA SER A 30 -5.83 -6.72 -4.77
C SER A 30 -4.71 -5.79 -5.19
N PHE A 31 -3.54 -5.97 -4.60
CA PHE A 31 -2.29 -5.30 -4.95
C PHE A 31 -1.34 -6.35 -5.52
N GLU A 32 -0.82 -6.09 -6.72
CA GLU A 32 0.05 -7.03 -7.41
C GLU A 32 1.25 -6.33 -8.04
N SER A 33 2.44 -6.83 -7.72
CA SER A 33 3.72 -6.40 -8.31
C SER A 33 3.96 -4.88 -8.20
N ASN A 34 3.43 -4.22 -7.16
CA ASN A 34 3.70 -2.81 -6.91
C ASN A 34 5.04 -2.63 -6.21
N HIS A 35 5.71 -1.52 -6.46
CA HIS A 35 7.06 -1.25 -5.97
C HIS A 35 7.20 0.15 -5.37
N ALA A 36 7.92 0.29 -4.26
CA ALA A 36 8.26 1.60 -3.71
C ALA A 36 9.50 1.63 -2.83
N GLY A 37 9.97 2.83 -2.48
CA GLY A 37 11.02 2.99 -1.47
C GLY A 37 10.61 2.45 -0.10
N ASN A 38 9.39 2.76 0.34
CA ASN A 38 8.75 2.14 1.51
C ASN A 38 7.33 1.70 1.14
N GLY A 39 6.90 0.55 1.67
CA GLY A 39 5.57 0.00 1.46
C GLY A 39 5.24 -0.20 -0.01
N GLY A 40 5.68 -1.32 -0.58
CA GLY A 40 5.64 -1.62 -2.01
C GLY A 40 4.30 -1.38 -2.67
N ALA A 41 3.20 -1.69 -1.98
CA ALA A 41 1.86 -1.31 -2.39
C ALA A 41 1.36 -0.08 -1.63
N ILE A 42 1.44 -0.10 -0.30
CA ILE A 42 0.81 0.92 0.54
C ILE A 42 1.82 1.51 1.51
N THR A 43 1.86 2.83 1.58
CA THR A 43 2.43 3.56 2.71
C THR A 43 1.34 4.41 3.38
N SER A 44 1.20 4.28 4.70
CA SER A 44 0.31 5.13 5.49
C SER A 44 1.05 5.76 6.66
N TYR A 45 0.93 7.08 6.77
CA TYR A 45 1.29 7.86 7.95
C TYR A 45 0.08 8.18 8.84
N GLY A 46 -1.14 7.91 8.36
CA GLY A 46 -2.40 8.08 9.09
C GLY A 46 -3.04 6.74 9.44
N ASN A 47 -4.25 6.81 10.01
CA ASN A 47 -5.02 5.62 10.34
C ASN A 47 -5.46 4.88 9.07
N ILE A 48 -5.24 3.57 9.05
CA ILE A 48 -5.63 2.72 7.92
C ILE A 48 -6.34 1.47 8.39
N THR A 49 -7.42 1.13 7.71
CA THR A 49 -8.07 -0.19 7.79
C THR A 49 -7.93 -0.87 6.45
N VAL A 50 -7.30 -2.05 6.43
CA VAL A 50 -7.25 -2.93 5.27
C VAL A 50 -7.98 -4.21 5.60
N LYS A 51 -9.04 -4.54 4.84
CA LYS A 51 -9.86 -5.72 5.06
C LYS A 51 -10.12 -6.46 3.76
N ASP A 52 -10.18 -7.78 3.84
CA ASP A 52 -10.54 -8.67 2.73
C ASP A 52 -9.72 -8.37 1.46
N SER A 53 -8.44 -8.01 1.62
CA SER A 53 -7.56 -7.58 0.53
C SER A 53 -6.33 -8.47 0.42
N ALA A 54 -5.78 -8.58 -0.78
CA ALA A 54 -4.61 -9.39 -1.09
C ALA A 54 -3.43 -8.53 -1.55
N PHE A 55 -2.22 -8.96 -1.21
CA PHE A 55 -0.95 -8.36 -1.63
C PHE A 55 -0.07 -9.46 -2.21
N ASN A 56 0.36 -9.31 -3.46
CA ASN A 56 1.10 -10.34 -4.19
C ASN A 56 2.30 -9.72 -4.89
N GLN A 57 3.51 -10.19 -4.58
CA GLN A 57 4.76 -9.73 -5.20
C GLN A 57 5.00 -8.21 -5.11
N ASP A 58 4.33 -7.51 -4.19
CA ASP A 58 4.65 -6.11 -3.93
C ASP A 58 5.97 -6.01 -3.14
N THR A 59 6.87 -5.13 -3.56
CA THR A 59 8.23 -5.02 -3.01
C THR A 59 8.57 -3.61 -2.56
N ALA A 60 9.34 -3.49 -1.48
CA ALA A 60 9.92 -2.23 -1.07
C ALA A 60 11.45 -2.34 -1.02
N ASP A 61 12.14 -1.28 -1.46
CA ASP A 61 13.60 -1.19 -1.31
C ASP A 61 14.02 -1.04 0.16
N GLY A 62 13.19 -0.34 0.94
CA GLY A 62 13.38 -0.08 2.36
C GLY A 62 12.45 -0.93 3.24
N LEU A 63 11.56 -0.27 3.96
CA LEU A 63 10.71 -0.92 4.98
C LEU A 63 9.34 -1.31 4.43
N GLY A 64 8.75 -2.33 5.06
CA GLY A 64 7.34 -2.66 4.93
C GLY A 64 6.98 -3.69 3.85
N GLY A 65 7.92 -4.17 3.02
CA GLY A 65 7.59 -5.15 1.98
C GLY A 65 6.46 -4.65 1.08
N SER A 66 5.23 -5.15 1.28
CA SER A 66 4.02 -4.64 0.62
C SER A 66 3.38 -3.43 1.33
N VAL A 67 3.39 -3.38 2.66
CA VAL A 67 2.70 -2.34 3.45
C VAL A 67 3.62 -1.77 4.52
N PHE A 68 3.82 -0.45 4.47
CA PHE A 68 4.53 0.29 5.51
C PHE A 68 3.58 1.21 6.29
N LEU A 69 3.60 1.08 7.62
CA LEU A 69 2.85 1.93 8.54
C LEU A 69 3.83 2.75 9.36
N SER A 70 3.81 4.06 9.19
CA SER A 70 4.55 4.98 10.06
C SER A 70 3.68 5.33 11.27
N PRO A 71 4.28 5.45 12.48
CA PRO A 71 3.65 6.14 13.60
C PRO A 71 3.35 7.61 13.27
#